data_AF-A0A425VYF6-F1
#
_entry.id   AF-A0A425VYF6-F1
#
_cell.length_a   1.000
_cell.length_b   1.000
_cell.length_c   1.000
_cell.angle_alpha   90.00
_cell.angle_beta   90.00
_cell.angle_gamma   90.00
#
_symmetry.space_group_name_H-M   'P 1'
#
loop_
_entity.id
_entity.type
_entity.pdbx_description
1 polymer ?
#
loop_
_entity_poly.entity_id
_entity_poly.type
_entity_poly.pdbx_seq_one_letter_code
_entity_poly.pdbx_strand_id
1 'polypeptide(L)'
;MLMPQDKAERLHFTQSYAGGEGAAWAELPYWQWDVEQSGCGLCSMTMCVDLLTGQELTPADVLAHYQRDGMDECARSLVGGRNLCPKLNKYNERTFGVRASDLERSVDAFAEALAQGDVIWASSADRQGTHPWHFADGTQQPLDETGTQHHHGHIVCIWRHEDGAFLVKDPIGPRRLCNNVRYTDEQMALWLAGNDHQQYRVTLASGATA
;
A
#
# COMPACT_ATOMS: atom_id res chain seq x y z
N MET A 1 14.14 -13.56 18.04
CA MET A 1 12.78 -13.43 17.47
C MET A 1 12.43 -11.95 17.63
N LEU A 2 12.25 -11.23 16.53
CA LEU A 2 11.92 -9.80 16.57
C LEU A 2 10.49 -9.62 17.10
N MET A 3 10.22 -8.54 17.82
CA MET A 3 8.84 -8.22 18.20
C MET A 3 8.05 -7.87 16.91
N PRO A 4 6.73 -8.12 16.84
CA PRO A 4 5.93 -7.81 15.65
C PRO A 4 6.08 -6.37 15.15
N GLN A 5 6.26 -5.42 16.08
CA GLN A 5 6.52 -4.01 15.76
C GLN A 5 7.89 -3.79 15.09
N ASP A 6 8.94 -4.46 15.57
CA ASP A 6 10.28 -4.41 14.96
C ASP A 6 10.29 -5.02 13.55
N LYS A 7 9.43 -6.02 13.28
CA LYS A 7 9.24 -6.61 11.95
C LYS A 7 8.52 -5.63 11.02
N ALA A 8 7.45 -5.00 11.51
CA ALA A 8 6.70 -3.99 10.75
C ALA A 8 7.58 -2.80 10.34
N GLU A 9 8.40 -2.28 11.24
CA GLU A 9 9.30 -1.16 10.94
C GLU A 9 10.33 -1.50 9.86
N ARG A 10 10.79 -2.77 9.81
CA ARG A 10 11.81 -3.24 8.87
C ARG A 10 11.27 -3.79 7.55
N LEU A 11 9.96 -4.06 7.47
CA LEU A 11 9.33 -4.53 6.23
C LEU A 11 9.47 -3.49 5.12
N HIS A 12 9.97 -3.88 3.96
CA HIS A 12 10.34 -2.96 2.89
C HIS A 12 10.12 -3.58 1.51
N PHE A 13 9.14 -3.06 0.77
CA PHE A 13 8.86 -3.44 -0.62
C PHE A 13 8.67 -2.19 -1.49
N THR A 14 9.73 -1.81 -2.23
CA THR A 14 9.71 -0.62 -3.07
C THR A 14 9.21 -0.88 -4.49
N GLN A 15 8.41 0.07 -4.95
CA GLN A 15 8.12 0.39 -6.33
C GLN A 15 9.06 1.58 -6.70
N SER A 16 10.10 1.34 -7.49
CA SER A 16 11.07 2.32 -8.05
C SER A 16 12.21 2.90 -7.18
N TYR A 17 13.29 3.26 -7.90
CA TYR A 17 14.61 3.81 -7.48
C TYR A 17 15.66 2.83 -6.94
N ALA A 18 15.77 1.63 -7.51
CA ALA A 18 16.83 0.69 -7.16
C ALA A 18 17.66 0.24 -8.37
N GLY A 19 18.46 1.16 -8.92
CA GLY A 19 19.74 0.77 -9.56
C GLY A 19 20.75 0.18 -8.56
N GLY A 20 20.30 -0.45 -7.48
CA GLY A 20 21.13 -0.90 -6.36
C GLY A 20 20.36 -1.84 -5.45
N GLU A 21 20.68 -3.13 -5.55
CA GLU A 21 20.45 -4.23 -4.60
C GLU A 21 19.09 -4.23 -3.85
N GLY A 22 18.15 -5.04 -4.35
CA GLY A 22 16.85 -5.33 -3.74
C GLY A 22 15.70 -4.74 -4.55
N ALA A 23 15.40 -5.29 -5.73
CA ALA A 23 14.38 -6.32 -5.80
C ALA A 23 14.39 -7.01 -7.18
N ALA A 24 14.63 -8.33 -7.23
CA ALA A 24 14.42 -9.12 -8.45
C ALA A 24 12.97 -9.05 -8.96
N TRP A 25 12.04 -8.48 -8.17
CA TRP A 25 10.64 -8.32 -8.52
C TRP A 25 10.27 -6.98 -9.18
N ALA A 26 11.12 -5.95 -9.11
CA ALA A 26 10.79 -4.63 -9.68
C ALA A 26 10.59 -4.70 -11.21
N GLU A 27 11.41 -5.49 -11.89
CA GLU A 27 11.37 -5.70 -13.34
C GLU A 27 10.38 -6.81 -13.77
N LEU A 28 9.64 -7.42 -12.83
CA LEU A 28 8.71 -8.49 -13.20
C LEU A 28 7.60 -7.94 -14.11
N PRO A 29 7.27 -8.65 -15.20
CA PRO A 29 6.18 -8.26 -16.08
C PRO A 29 4.88 -8.06 -15.31
N TYR A 30 4.28 -6.89 -15.48
CA TYR A 30 3.08 -6.47 -14.78
C TYR A 30 2.13 -5.76 -15.73
N TRP A 31 1.31 -6.57 -16.41
CA TRP A 31 0.44 -6.14 -17.52
C TRP A 31 1.18 -5.39 -18.62
N GLN A 32 0.88 -4.10 -18.83
CA GLN A 32 1.52 -3.27 -19.88
C GLN A 32 2.87 -2.69 -19.44
N TRP A 33 3.25 -2.89 -18.17
CA TRP A 33 4.46 -2.36 -17.58
C TRP A 33 5.15 -3.42 -16.72
N ASP A 34 5.92 -2.99 -15.74
CA ASP A 34 6.53 -3.81 -14.71
C ASP A 34 6.02 -3.39 -13.32
N VAL A 35 6.42 -4.15 -12.30
CA VAL A 35 6.06 -3.85 -10.91
C VAL A 35 6.64 -2.49 -10.49
N GLU A 36 7.77 -2.08 -11.03
CA GLU A 36 8.36 -0.77 -10.79
C GLU A 36 7.41 0.37 -11.23
N GLN A 37 6.81 0.28 -12.40
CA GLN A 37 5.98 1.35 -12.94
C GLN A 37 4.53 1.30 -12.45
N SER A 38 4.04 0.17 -11.94
CA SER A 38 2.61 0.01 -11.61
C SER A 38 2.30 -0.90 -10.42
N GLY A 39 3.30 -1.22 -9.60
CA GLY A 39 3.20 -2.19 -8.52
C GLY A 39 2.60 -1.70 -7.21
N CYS A 40 2.21 -0.43 -7.05
CA CYS A 40 1.77 0.13 -5.75
C CYS A 40 0.73 -0.74 -5.04
N GLY A 41 -0.30 -1.18 -5.79
CA GLY A 41 -1.35 -2.05 -5.25
C GLY A 41 -0.87 -3.45 -4.85
N LEU A 42 0.06 -4.04 -5.60
CA LEU A 42 0.66 -5.34 -5.31
C LEU A 42 1.57 -5.25 -4.08
N CYS A 43 2.46 -4.27 -4.04
CA CYS A 43 3.37 -4.02 -2.93
C CYS A 43 2.58 -3.75 -1.65
N SER A 44 1.60 -2.84 -1.69
CA SER A 44 0.76 -2.49 -0.54
C SER A 44 -0.05 -3.68 -0.03
N MET A 45 -0.65 -4.49 -0.92
CA MET A 45 -1.36 -5.71 -0.48
C MET A 45 -0.39 -6.73 0.14
N THR A 46 0.82 -6.88 -0.41
CA THR A 46 1.85 -7.76 0.15
C THR A 46 2.23 -7.30 1.55
N MET A 47 2.40 -6.00 1.77
CA MET A 47 2.65 -5.43 3.09
C MET A 47 1.50 -5.71 4.05
N CYS A 48 0.25 -5.53 3.63
CA CYS A 48 -0.91 -5.85 4.46
C CYS A 48 -0.92 -7.32 4.88
N VAL A 49 -0.63 -8.24 3.95
CA VAL A 49 -0.56 -9.68 4.24
C VAL A 49 0.54 -9.97 5.25
N ASP A 50 1.77 -9.49 5.02
CA ASP A 50 2.89 -9.83 5.91
C ASP A 50 2.75 -9.20 7.29
N LEU A 51 2.25 -7.96 7.39
CA LEU A 51 2.02 -7.30 8.67
C LEU A 51 0.98 -8.03 9.53
N LEU A 52 -0.08 -8.56 8.92
CA LEU A 52 -1.14 -9.26 9.64
C LEU A 52 -0.79 -10.73 9.94
N THR A 53 -0.10 -11.40 9.02
CA THR A 53 0.04 -12.87 9.06
C THR A 53 1.46 -13.36 9.32
N GLY A 54 2.46 -12.49 9.17
CA GLY A 54 3.86 -12.84 9.35
C GLY A 54 4.43 -13.85 8.34
N GLN A 55 3.75 -14.12 7.22
CA GLN A 55 4.12 -15.17 6.24
C GLN A 55 5.44 -14.93 5.47
N GLU A 56 6.05 -13.75 5.59
CA GLU A 56 7.30 -13.35 4.93
C GLU A 56 7.25 -13.39 3.40
N LEU A 57 6.08 -13.11 2.84
CA LEU A 57 5.87 -13.07 1.39
C LEU A 57 6.49 -11.81 0.78
N THR A 58 7.06 -11.95 -0.42
CA THR A 58 7.48 -10.84 -1.27
C THR A 58 6.42 -10.51 -2.33
N PRO A 59 6.49 -9.32 -2.98
CA PRO A 59 5.61 -9.02 -4.11
C PRO A 59 5.69 -10.04 -5.25
N ALA A 60 6.86 -10.67 -5.46
CA ALA A 60 7.01 -11.76 -6.42
C ALA A 60 6.18 -12.99 -6.04
N ASP A 61 6.18 -13.37 -4.76
CA ASP A 61 5.44 -14.54 -4.29
C ASP A 61 3.93 -14.32 -4.47
N VAL A 62 3.44 -13.14 -4.07
CA VAL A 62 2.03 -12.77 -4.23
C VAL A 62 1.63 -12.73 -5.71
N LEU A 63 2.48 -12.15 -6.57
CA LEU A 63 2.25 -12.13 -8.02
C LEU A 63 2.22 -13.54 -8.63
N ALA A 64 3.17 -14.40 -8.24
CA ALA A 64 3.24 -15.79 -8.71
C ALA A 64 1.98 -16.58 -8.31
N HIS A 65 1.46 -16.37 -7.10
CA HIS A 65 0.18 -16.92 -6.68
C HIS A 65 -0.97 -16.46 -7.58
N TYR A 66 -1.05 -15.16 -7.87
CA TYR A 66 -2.09 -14.63 -8.77
C TYR A 66 -1.99 -15.21 -10.19
N GLN A 67 -0.78 -15.31 -10.74
CA GLN A 67 -0.56 -15.84 -12.09
C GLN A 67 -0.92 -17.33 -12.16
N ARG A 68 -0.41 -18.12 -11.22
CA ARG A 68 -0.66 -19.58 -11.16
C ARG A 68 -2.15 -19.91 -11.07
N ASP A 69 -2.90 -19.12 -10.31
CA ASP A 69 -4.31 -19.41 -10.01
C ASP A 69 -5.29 -18.62 -10.92
N GLY A 70 -4.80 -18.00 -12.00
CA GLY A 70 -5.64 -17.30 -12.99
C GLY A 70 -6.30 -16.02 -12.47
N MET A 71 -5.68 -15.37 -11.50
CA MET A 71 -6.13 -14.12 -10.88
C MET A 71 -5.40 -12.89 -11.42
N ASP A 72 -4.51 -13.06 -12.40
CA ASP A 72 -3.66 -11.99 -12.90
C ASP A 72 -4.44 -10.81 -13.48
N GLU A 73 -5.57 -11.06 -14.14
CA GLU A 73 -6.41 -10.02 -14.72
C GLU A 73 -7.46 -9.43 -13.74
N CYS A 74 -7.64 -9.97 -12.51
CA CYS A 74 -8.63 -9.35 -11.60
C CYS A 74 -8.14 -8.02 -11.06
N ALA A 75 -9.08 -7.09 -10.98
CA ALA A 75 -8.86 -5.73 -10.48
C ALA A 75 -7.77 -4.97 -11.24
N ARG A 76 -7.46 -5.36 -12.48
CA ARG A 76 -6.63 -4.58 -13.38
C ARG A 76 -7.28 -3.21 -13.58
N SER A 77 -6.53 -2.15 -13.28
CA SER A 77 -6.94 -0.77 -13.53
C SER A 77 -6.81 -0.45 -15.02
N LEU A 78 -7.66 0.45 -15.52
CA LEU A 78 -7.63 0.91 -16.92
C LEU A 78 -6.40 1.79 -17.22
N VAL A 79 -5.85 2.42 -16.19
CA VAL A 79 -4.59 3.18 -16.24
C VAL A 79 -3.42 2.33 -15.70
N GLY A 80 -3.63 1.01 -15.68
CA GLY A 80 -2.85 -0.05 -15.04
C GLY A 80 -2.55 0.16 -13.55
N GLY A 81 -1.84 -0.81 -12.99
CA GLY A 81 -1.88 -1.07 -11.55
C GLY A 81 -3.08 -1.92 -11.12
N ARG A 82 -3.08 -2.35 -9.85
CA ARG A 82 -4.06 -3.30 -9.29
C ARG A 82 -4.88 -2.65 -8.20
N ASN A 83 -6.19 -2.60 -8.42
CA ASN A 83 -7.16 -2.24 -7.40
C ASN A 83 -7.57 -3.47 -6.59
N LEU A 84 -8.58 -3.33 -5.73
CA LEU A 84 -9.24 -4.47 -5.12
C LEU A 84 -10.61 -4.70 -5.77
N CYS A 85 -10.89 -5.95 -6.17
CA CYS A 85 -12.19 -6.42 -6.67
C CYS A 85 -12.76 -7.44 -5.65
N PRO A 86 -14.09 -7.62 -5.53
CA PRO A 86 -14.66 -8.65 -4.65
C PRO A 86 -14.11 -10.06 -4.89
N LYS A 87 -13.79 -10.40 -6.15
CA LYS A 87 -13.19 -11.68 -6.53
C LYS A 87 -11.76 -11.83 -5.99
N LEU A 88 -10.94 -10.78 -6.05
CA LEU A 88 -9.56 -10.76 -5.53
C LEU A 88 -9.57 -10.74 -4.01
N ASN A 89 -10.50 -10.02 -3.40
CA ASN A 89 -10.68 -10.03 -1.95
C ASN A 89 -10.97 -11.45 -1.42
N LYS A 90 -11.93 -12.17 -2.02
CA LYS A 90 -12.20 -13.57 -1.67
C LYS A 90 -11.01 -14.50 -1.91
N TYR A 91 -10.23 -14.22 -2.96
CA TYR A 91 -9.00 -14.97 -3.21
C TYR A 91 -7.97 -14.72 -2.11
N ASN A 92 -7.73 -13.47 -1.73
CA ASN A 92 -6.80 -13.11 -0.65
C ASN A 92 -7.22 -13.69 0.69
N GLU A 93 -8.52 -13.72 0.98
CA GLU A 93 -9.06 -14.35 2.18
C GLU A 93 -8.70 -15.83 2.25
N ARG A 94 -8.93 -16.58 1.17
CA ARG A 94 -8.65 -18.02 1.11
C ARG A 94 -7.16 -18.34 1.04
N THR A 95 -6.39 -17.57 0.28
CA THR A 95 -5.00 -17.89 -0.07
C THR A 95 -4.03 -17.33 0.96
N PHE A 96 -4.27 -16.11 1.43
CA PHE A 96 -3.35 -15.38 2.31
C PHE A 96 -3.92 -15.14 3.70
N GLY A 97 -5.18 -15.51 3.97
CA GLY A 97 -5.78 -15.35 5.30
C GLY A 97 -6.11 -13.91 5.67
N VAL A 98 -6.26 -13.01 4.69
CA VAL A 98 -6.64 -11.61 4.93
C VAL A 98 -7.87 -11.22 4.13
N ARG A 99 -8.74 -10.41 4.74
CA ARG A 99 -9.95 -9.90 4.09
C ARG A 99 -10.02 -8.38 4.19
N ALA A 100 -10.48 -7.75 3.14
CA ALA A 100 -10.72 -6.32 3.07
C ALA A 100 -12.22 -6.01 3.16
N SER A 101 -12.58 -4.90 3.80
CA SER A 101 -13.93 -4.32 3.77
C SER A 101 -13.84 -2.81 3.64
N ASP A 102 -14.83 -2.19 2.99
CA ASP A 102 -14.85 -0.74 2.78
C ASP A 102 -14.65 -0.01 4.12
N LEU A 103 -13.83 1.02 4.10
CA LEU A 103 -13.56 1.89 5.24
C LEU A 103 -13.99 3.31 4.91
N GLU A 104 -14.59 3.98 5.89
CA GLU A 104 -14.94 5.39 5.76
C GLU A 104 -13.69 6.26 5.54
N ARG A 105 -13.81 7.28 4.69
CA ARG A 105 -12.75 8.24 4.38
C ARG A 105 -12.68 9.33 5.46
N SER A 106 -12.29 8.95 6.67
CA SER A 106 -12.07 9.89 7.77
C SER A 106 -10.87 9.48 8.62
N VAL A 107 -10.20 10.48 9.21
CA VAL A 107 -9.10 10.27 10.15
C VAL A 107 -9.55 9.40 11.32
N ASP A 108 -10.75 9.65 11.85
CA ASP A 108 -11.32 8.88 12.96
C ASP A 108 -11.52 7.41 12.59
N ALA A 109 -12.10 7.10 11.43
CA ALA A 109 -12.29 5.72 10.99
C ALA A 109 -10.96 4.99 10.75
N PHE A 110 -9.95 5.71 10.22
CA PHE A 110 -8.61 5.15 10.04
C PHE A 110 -7.95 4.85 11.38
N ALA A 111 -7.97 5.81 12.31
CA ALA A 111 -7.40 5.65 13.65
C ALA A 111 -8.10 4.51 14.42
N GLU A 112 -9.43 4.41 14.33
CA GLU A 112 -10.20 3.35 14.98
C GLU A 112 -9.85 1.96 14.42
N ALA A 113 -9.75 1.81 13.10
CA ALA A 113 -9.36 0.55 12.48
C ALA A 113 -7.96 0.11 12.93
N LEU A 114 -6.99 1.02 12.91
CA LEU A 114 -5.62 0.74 13.35
C LEU A 114 -5.54 0.39 14.85
N ALA A 115 -6.36 1.03 15.68
CA ALA A 115 -6.44 0.71 17.11
C ALA A 115 -7.00 -0.70 17.38
N GLN A 116 -7.76 -1.28 16.44
CA GLN A 116 -8.26 -2.66 16.50
C GLN A 116 -7.20 -3.70 16.04
N GLY A 117 -6.01 -3.25 15.62
CA GLY A 117 -4.96 -4.12 15.10
C GLY A 117 -5.11 -4.45 13.61
N ASP A 118 -5.98 -3.74 12.91
CA ASP A 118 -6.09 -3.85 11.45
C ASP A 118 -4.97 -3.07 10.76
N VAL A 119 -4.82 -3.29 9.47
CA VAL A 119 -4.06 -2.42 8.57
C VAL A 119 -4.97 -1.87 7.47
N ILE A 120 -4.58 -0.77 6.85
CA ILE A 120 -5.41 -0.10 5.85
C ILE A 120 -4.72 -0.18 4.50
N TRP A 121 -5.45 -0.66 3.49
CA TRP A 121 -5.07 -0.54 2.09
C TRP A 121 -5.80 0.68 1.54
N ALA A 122 -5.04 1.70 1.17
CA ALA A 122 -5.56 3.04 0.92
C ALA A 122 -5.16 3.49 -0.48
N SER A 123 -6.13 3.65 -1.38
CA SER A 123 -5.91 4.11 -2.75
C SER A 123 -6.19 5.59 -2.89
N SER A 124 -5.35 6.30 -3.63
CA SER A 124 -5.58 7.65 -4.11
C SER A 124 -5.59 7.73 -5.62
N ALA A 125 -6.52 8.51 -6.17
CA ALA A 125 -6.33 9.15 -7.46
C ALA A 125 -6.16 10.63 -7.19
N ASP A 126 -4.93 11.12 -7.29
CA ASP A 126 -4.64 12.49 -6.93
C ASP A 126 -5.16 13.44 -8.00
N ARG A 127 -6.45 13.80 -7.95
CA ARG A 127 -7.07 14.82 -8.83
C ARG A 127 -6.81 16.25 -8.34
N GLN A 128 -6.28 16.43 -7.13
CA GLN A 128 -6.19 17.74 -6.47
C GLN A 128 -4.75 18.16 -6.14
N GLY A 129 -3.75 17.35 -6.47
CA GLY A 129 -2.35 17.57 -6.09
C GLY A 129 -2.13 17.50 -4.58
N THR A 130 -2.93 16.71 -3.88
CA THR A 130 -2.91 16.61 -2.40
C THR A 130 -2.16 15.39 -1.91
N HIS A 131 -1.59 14.58 -2.80
CA HIS A 131 -0.61 13.59 -2.38
C HIS A 131 0.74 14.30 -2.27
N PRO A 132 1.23 14.68 -1.08
CA PRO A 132 2.61 15.07 -0.98
C PRO A 132 3.43 13.82 -1.29
N TRP A 133 3.82 13.66 -2.55
CA TRP A 133 4.91 12.78 -2.93
C TRP A 133 6.10 13.30 -2.17
N HIS A 134 6.38 12.71 -1.01
CA HIS A 134 7.62 13.00 -0.35
C HIS A 134 8.68 12.26 -1.15
N PHE A 135 9.68 12.99 -1.65
CA PHE A 135 10.91 12.38 -2.12
C PHE A 135 11.49 11.47 -1.03
N ALA A 136 12.44 10.62 -1.42
CA ALA A 136 13.16 9.71 -0.53
C ALA A 136 13.84 10.40 0.68
N ASP A 137 13.82 11.71 0.76
CA ASP A 137 14.30 12.46 1.91
C ASP A 137 13.24 13.09 2.80
N GLY A 138 11.96 12.86 2.51
CA GLY A 138 10.86 13.48 3.24
C GLY A 138 10.54 14.89 2.74
N THR A 139 11.19 15.39 1.68
CA THR A 139 10.84 16.67 1.07
C THR A 139 9.70 16.50 0.07
N GLN A 140 8.79 17.46 -0.02
CA GLN A 140 7.69 17.39 -0.99
C GLN A 140 8.22 17.50 -2.42
N GLN A 141 7.65 16.70 -3.32
CA GLN A 141 7.86 16.84 -4.75
C GLN A 141 7.41 18.25 -5.17
N PRO A 142 8.25 19.01 -5.87
CA PRO A 142 7.90 20.33 -6.34
C PRO A 142 6.72 20.23 -7.31
N LEU A 143 5.83 21.21 -7.20
CA LEU A 143 4.80 21.46 -8.18
C LEU A 143 5.45 21.71 -9.55
N ASP A 144 4.76 21.35 -10.63
CA ASP A 144 5.18 21.69 -11.99
C ASP A 144 5.18 23.21 -12.22
N GLU A 145 5.60 23.65 -13.41
CA GLU A 145 5.70 25.07 -13.77
C GLU A 145 4.37 25.83 -13.69
N THR A 146 3.24 25.12 -13.61
CA THR A 146 1.89 25.68 -13.46
C THR A 146 1.40 25.67 -12.01
N GLY A 147 2.20 25.19 -11.07
CA GLY A 147 1.80 24.99 -9.68
C GLY A 147 0.96 23.73 -9.49
N THR A 148 1.02 22.77 -10.40
CA THR A 148 0.22 21.53 -10.37
C THR A 148 1.10 20.33 -10.03
N GLN A 149 0.62 19.44 -9.16
CA GLN A 149 1.23 18.13 -8.97
C GLN A 149 0.60 17.13 -9.94
N HIS A 150 1.41 16.42 -10.72
CA HIS A 150 0.89 15.55 -11.78
C HIS A 150 0.05 14.39 -11.21
N HIS A 151 -1.15 14.23 -11.77
CA HIS A 151 -2.15 13.27 -11.36
C HIS A 151 -1.66 11.82 -11.57
N HIS A 152 -1.36 11.11 -10.48
CA HIS A 152 -1.13 9.67 -10.54
C HIS A 152 -1.94 8.94 -9.47
N GLY A 153 -2.50 7.80 -9.89
CA GLY A 153 -3.09 6.85 -8.95
C GLY A 153 -1.98 6.24 -8.11
N HIS A 154 -2.17 6.19 -6.79
CA HIS A 154 -1.22 5.60 -5.86
C HIS A 154 -1.93 4.79 -4.79
N ILE A 155 -1.25 3.80 -4.23
CA ILE A 155 -1.83 2.89 -3.24
C ILE A 155 -0.79 2.62 -2.17
N VAL A 156 -1.15 2.85 -0.91
CA VAL A 156 -0.27 2.66 0.25
C VAL A 156 -0.87 1.69 1.27
N CYS A 157 -0.01 1.17 2.15
CA CYS A 157 -0.41 0.40 3.32
C CYS A 157 -0.20 1.24 4.59
N ILE A 158 -1.25 1.50 5.37
CA ILE A 158 -1.15 2.22 6.65
C ILE A 158 -1.27 1.19 7.76
N TRP A 159 -0.32 1.19 8.69
CA TRP A 159 -0.19 0.07 9.63
C TRP A 159 -0.21 0.47 11.10
N ARG A 160 -0.11 1.76 11.40
CA ARG A 160 -0.15 2.27 12.77
C ARG A 160 -0.55 3.73 12.82
N HIS A 161 -1.20 4.11 13.90
CA HIS A 161 -1.46 5.49 14.29
C HIS A 161 -0.89 5.71 15.68
N GLU A 162 -0.03 6.71 15.83
CA GLU A 162 0.58 7.05 17.11
C GLU A 162 0.98 8.52 17.15
N ASP A 163 0.88 9.15 18.33
CA ASP A 163 1.28 10.53 18.56
C ASP A 163 0.77 11.51 17.49
N GLY A 164 -0.52 11.38 17.14
CA GLY A 164 -1.21 12.25 16.16
C GLY A 164 -0.73 12.09 14.72
N ALA A 165 -0.19 10.92 14.36
CA ALA A 165 0.20 10.64 12.98
C ALA A 165 0.04 9.17 12.59
N PHE A 166 -0.21 8.99 11.29
CA PHE A 166 -0.26 7.71 10.61
C PHE A 166 1.12 7.32 10.10
N LEU A 167 1.53 6.09 10.40
CA LEU A 167 2.70 5.44 9.82
C LEU A 167 2.27 4.65 8.59
N VAL A 168 2.81 5.08 7.45
CA VAL A 168 2.45 4.62 6.13
C VAL A 168 3.64 3.89 5.54
N LYS A 169 3.42 2.67 5.07
CA LYS A 169 4.32 1.98 4.15
C LYS A 169 3.98 2.43 2.74
N ASP A 170 4.80 3.32 2.24
CA ASP A 170 4.67 3.87 0.90
C ASP A 170 5.56 3.10 -0.09
N PRO A 171 5.01 2.36 -1.08
CA PRO A 171 5.82 1.64 -2.07
C PRO A 171 6.85 2.51 -2.79
N ILE A 172 6.59 3.79 -3.02
CA ILE A 172 7.55 4.71 -3.66
C ILE A 172 8.42 5.48 -2.64
N GLY A 173 8.23 5.19 -1.36
CA GLY A 173 8.90 5.83 -0.26
C GLY A 173 10.39 5.48 -0.18
N PRO A 174 11.14 6.19 0.67
CA PRO A 174 12.57 5.95 0.79
C PRO A 174 12.94 4.59 1.35
N ARG A 175 13.87 3.93 0.64
CA ARG A 175 14.55 2.73 1.13
C ARG A 175 15.20 2.90 2.50
N ARG A 176 15.84 4.05 2.74
CA ARG A 176 16.50 4.33 4.03
C ARG A 176 15.54 4.34 5.21
N LEU A 177 14.25 4.60 4.97
CA LEU A 177 13.20 4.56 5.97
C LEU A 177 12.41 3.24 5.93
N CYS A 178 12.85 2.24 5.16
CA CYS A 178 12.10 1.01 4.91
C CYS A 178 10.65 1.30 4.47
N ASN A 179 10.48 2.30 3.59
CA ASN A 179 9.19 2.80 3.09
C ASN A 179 8.28 3.42 4.14
N ASN A 180 8.74 3.63 5.38
CA ASN A 180 7.95 4.32 6.39
C ASN A 180 7.93 5.82 6.11
N VAL A 181 6.73 6.35 5.89
CA VAL A 181 6.41 7.77 5.79
C VAL A 181 5.41 8.10 6.89
N ARG A 182 5.50 9.30 7.47
CA ARG A 182 4.63 9.74 8.56
C ARG A 182 3.73 10.86 8.06
N TYR A 183 2.43 10.73 8.28
CA TYR A 183 1.43 11.74 7.96
C TYR A 183 0.73 12.17 9.25
N THR A 184 0.83 13.44 9.62
CA THR A 184 0.03 13.96 10.75
C THR A 184 -1.47 13.81 10.45
N ASP A 185 -2.30 13.89 11.49
CA ASP A 185 -3.76 13.85 11.33
C ASP A 185 -4.26 14.91 10.33
N GLU A 186 -3.69 16.11 10.36
CA GLU A 186 -3.99 17.18 9.40
C GLU A 186 -3.61 16.80 7.98
N GLN A 187 -2.42 16.23 7.77
CA GLN A 187 -1.97 15.80 6.45
C GLN A 187 -2.82 14.63 5.92
N MET A 188 -3.20 13.69 6.77
CA MET A 188 -4.09 12.59 6.40
C MET A 188 -5.49 13.09 6.06
N ALA A 189 -6.02 14.06 6.82
CA ALA A 189 -7.31 14.69 6.53
C ALA A 189 -7.30 15.37 5.15
N LEU A 190 -6.24 16.11 4.82
CA LEU A 190 -6.06 16.73 3.50
C LEU A 190 -5.97 15.67 2.39
N TRP A 191 -5.22 14.59 2.62
CA TRP A 191 -5.08 13.48 1.68
C TRP A 191 -6.43 12.81 1.41
N LEU A 192 -7.21 12.51 2.45
CA LEU A 192 -8.54 11.90 2.34
C LEU A 192 -9.58 12.80 1.68
N ALA A 193 -9.54 14.11 1.96
CA ALA A 193 -10.45 15.08 1.35
C ALA A 193 -10.23 15.24 -0.16
N GLY A 194 -8.97 15.10 -0.61
CA GLY A 194 -8.58 15.19 -2.01
C GLY A 194 -8.95 13.98 -2.87
N ASN A 195 -9.43 12.91 -2.25
CA ASN A 195 -9.38 11.57 -2.80
C ASN A 195 -10.73 10.82 -2.69
N ASP A 196 -11.30 10.42 -3.82
CA ASP A 196 -12.57 9.67 -3.91
C ASP A 196 -12.39 8.16 -4.18
N HIS A 197 -11.15 7.65 -4.10
CA HIS A 197 -10.84 6.25 -4.36
C HIS A 197 -11.02 5.32 -3.15
N GLN A 198 -10.85 4.04 -3.43
CA GLN A 198 -11.10 2.92 -2.51
C GLN A 198 -10.24 3.00 -1.23
N GLN A 199 -10.90 2.96 -0.07
CA GLN A 199 -10.24 2.74 1.22
C GLN A 199 -10.76 1.44 1.81
N TYR A 200 -9.84 0.59 2.24
CA TYR A 200 -10.16 -0.71 2.80
C TYR A 200 -9.47 -0.90 4.14
N ARG A 201 -10.23 -1.26 5.17
CA ARG A 201 -9.64 -1.93 6.33
C ARG A 201 -9.36 -3.37 5.94
N VAL A 202 -8.16 -3.85 6.26
CA VAL A 202 -7.70 -5.22 6.00
C VAL A 202 -7.48 -5.90 7.34
N THR A 203 -8.09 -7.06 7.50
CA THR A 203 -8.16 -7.79 8.77
C THR A 203 -7.76 -9.25 8.54
N LEU A 204 -7.34 -9.95 9.59
CA LEU A 204 -7.21 -11.41 9.55
C LEU A 204 -8.57 -12.05 9.24
N ALA A 205 -8.56 -13.00 8.31
CA ALA A 205 -9.72 -13.83 8.03
C ALA A 205 -10.00 -14.75 9.23
N SER A 206 -11.28 -14.98 9.54
CA SER A 206 -11.69 -15.81 10.67
C SER A 206 -11.07 -17.21 10.55
N GLY A 207 -10.23 -17.60 11.52
CA GLY A 207 -9.54 -18.89 11.53
C GLY A 207 -8.06 -18.87 11.08
N ALA A 208 -7.54 -17.72 10.64
CA ALA A 208 -6.10 -17.52 10.46
C ALA A 208 -5.44 -17.24 11.82
N THR A 209 -4.40 -18.00 12.19
CA THR A 209 -3.55 -17.71 13.37
C THR A 209 -2.33 -16.90 12.93
N ALA A 210 -2.02 -15.83 13.66
CA ALA A 210 -0.79 -15.04 13.51
C ALA A 210 0.45 -15.79 14.03
#